data_AF-A0A9C7RMD8-F1
#
_entry.id   AF-A0A9C7RMD8-F1
#
_cell.length_a   1.000
_cell.length_b   1.000
_cell.length_c   1.000
_cell.angle_alpha   90.00
_cell.angle_beta   90.00
_cell.angle_gamma   90.00
#
_symmetry.space_group_name_H-M   'P 1'
#
loop_
_entity.id
_entity.type
_entity.pdbx_description
1 polymer ?
#
loop_
_entity_poly.entity_id
_entity_poly.type
_entity_poly.pdbx_seq_one_letter_code
_entity_poly.pdbx_strand_id
1 'polypeptide(L)'
;MKYIDIVVAILIVSLILLMIIPIPDRMLDFFQLLNISLSMIILFSTMYVKHALELSSFPTILLIVTLFRLSLNVASTRLILLEGKNFQGKVIRTFGQFVVRGDYIVGLIIFLILVIIQFIVITRGAERIAEVAARFTLDAMPGKQMSVDADLNAGLITEEEARRRREEIRREADFYGAMDGASKFVRGDAIASIIIVFVNI
;
A
#
# COMPACT_ATOMS: atom_id res chain seq x y z
N MET A 1 -2.52 18.86 -14.11
CA MET A 1 -2.92 18.62 -12.70
C MET A 1 -4.44 18.44 -12.57
N LYS A 2 -5.30 19.42 -12.89
CA LYS A 2 -6.78 19.33 -12.77
C LYS A 2 -7.46 18.03 -13.25
N TYR A 3 -7.08 17.48 -14.41
CA TYR A 3 -7.68 16.23 -14.92
C TYR A 3 -7.26 14.99 -14.12
N ILE A 4 -6.01 14.94 -13.66
CA ILE A 4 -5.48 13.81 -12.88
C ILE A 4 -6.18 13.78 -11.51
N ASP A 5 -6.34 14.94 -10.88
CA ASP A 5 -7.01 15.05 -9.58
C ASP A 5 -8.47 14.58 -9.65
N ILE A 6 -9.18 14.91 -10.74
CA ILE A 6 -10.55 14.44 -11.00
C ILE A 6 -10.59 12.92 -11.21
N VAL A 7 -9.66 12.37 -12.00
CA VAL A 7 -9.60 10.92 -12.23
C VAL A 7 -9.32 10.16 -10.93
N VAL A 8 -8.39 10.65 -10.11
CA VAL A 8 -8.09 10.07 -8.79
C VAL A 8 -9.30 10.15 -7.87
N ALA A 9 -10.00 11.28 -7.83
CA ALA A 9 -11.22 11.43 -7.02
C ALA A 9 -12.33 10.45 -7.46
N ILE A 10 -12.59 10.34 -8.77
CA ILE A 10 -13.56 9.39 -9.33
C ILE A 10 -13.17 7.96 -8.98
N LEU A 11 -11.88 7.62 -9.08
CA LEU A 11 -11.37 6.30 -8.71
C LEU A 11 -11.63 6.00 -7.24
N ILE A 12 -11.29 6.92 -6.33
CA ILE A 12 -11.54 6.75 -4.88
C ILE A 12 -13.03 6.56 -4.59
N VAL A 13 -13.89 7.39 -5.19
CA VAL A 13 -15.35 7.25 -5.04
C VAL A 13 -15.83 5.89 -5.55
N SER A 14 -15.30 5.43 -6.68
CA SER A 14 -15.63 4.12 -7.24
C SER A 14 -15.21 2.97 -6.32
N LEU A 15 -14.05 3.07 -5.65
CA LEU A 15 -13.59 2.10 -4.65
C LEU A 15 -14.50 2.05 -3.43
N ILE A 16 -14.99 3.20 -2.96
CA ILE A 16 -15.97 3.26 -1.86
C ILE A 16 -17.30 2.65 -2.29
N LEU A 17 -17.78 2.98 -3.50
CA LEU A 17 -19.01 2.40 -4.05
C LEU A 17 -18.91 0.87 -4.18
N LEU A 18 -17.74 0.34 -4.54
CA LEU A 18 -17.50 -1.10 -4.61
C LEU A 18 -17.71 -1.81 -3.26
N MET A 19 -17.56 -1.12 -2.12
CA MET A 19 -17.86 -1.69 -0.80
C MET A 19 -19.36 -1.90 -0.55
N ILE A 20 -20.19 -1.05 -1.15
CA ILE A 20 -21.64 -0.97 -0.87
C ILE A 20 -22.42 -1.72 -1.95
N ILE A 21 -22.03 -1.57 -3.21
CA ILE A 21 -22.73 -2.13 -4.35
C ILE A 21 -22.38 -3.62 -4.49
N PRO A 22 -23.38 -4.52 -4.62
CA PRO A 22 -23.11 -5.93 -4.86
C PRO A 22 -22.44 -6.10 -6.24
N ILE A 23 -21.29 -6.77 -6.24
CA ILE A 23 -20.58 -7.14 -7.47
C ILE A 23 -20.79 -8.63 -7.76
N PRO A 24 -20.83 -9.05 -9.04
CA PRO A 24 -20.86 -10.47 -9.38
C PRO A 24 -19.56 -11.17 -8.99
N ASP A 25 -19.63 -12.45 -8.62
CA ASP A 25 -18.47 -13.30 -8.28
C ASP A 25 -17.33 -13.24 -9.32
N ARG A 26 -17.68 -13.21 -10.60
CA ARG A 26 -16.69 -13.14 -11.70
C ARG A 26 -15.92 -11.82 -11.70
N MET A 27 -16.56 -10.71 -11.33
CA MET A 27 -15.88 -9.42 -11.20
C MET A 27 -15.00 -9.39 -9.96
N LEU A 28 -15.44 -10.01 -8.86
CA LEU A 28 -14.61 -10.16 -7.67
C LEU A 28 -13.33 -10.93 -7.99
N ASP A 29 -13.43 -12.07 -8.68
CA ASP A 29 -12.27 -12.85 -9.10
C ASP A 29 -11.30 -12.02 -9.98
N PHE A 30 -11.85 -11.28 -10.96
CA PHE A 30 -11.04 -10.40 -11.80
C PHE A 30 -10.30 -9.33 -11.00
N PHE A 31 -11.00 -8.65 -10.09
CA PHE A 31 -10.39 -7.63 -9.25
C PHE A 31 -9.38 -8.19 -8.25
N GLN A 32 -9.58 -9.41 -7.74
CA GLN A 32 -8.61 -10.08 -6.90
C GLN A 32 -7.33 -10.40 -7.67
N LEU A 33 -7.45 -10.91 -8.90
CA LEU A 33 -6.29 -11.16 -9.77
C LEU A 33 -5.59 -9.86 -10.16
N LEU A 34 -6.34 -8.80 -10.43
CA LEU A 34 -5.80 -7.47 -10.69
C LEU A 34 -5.04 -6.94 -9.46
N ASN A 35 -5.57 -7.14 -8.26
CA ASN A 35 -4.94 -6.72 -7.01
C ASN A 35 -3.58 -7.40 -6.79
N ILE A 36 -3.52 -8.72 -7.00
CA ILE A 36 -2.28 -9.50 -6.90
C ILE A 36 -1.28 -9.03 -7.97
N SER A 37 -1.75 -8.84 -9.21
CA SER A 37 -0.91 -8.39 -10.33
C SER A 37 -0.33 -7.00 -10.07
N LEU A 38 -1.13 -6.05 -9.61
CA LEU A 38 -0.69 -4.70 -9.24
C LEU A 38 0.33 -4.75 -8.10
N SER A 39 0.09 -5.60 -7.09
CA SER A 39 1.02 -5.79 -5.97
C SER A 39 2.37 -6.34 -6.44
N MET A 40 2.39 -7.26 -7.40
CA MET A 40 3.63 -7.75 -8.01
C MET A 40 4.35 -6.67 -8.84
N ILE A 41 3.63 -5.86 -9.61
CA ILE A 41 4.21 -4.74 -10.37
C ILE A 41 4.85 -3.73 -9.42
N ILE A 42 4.16 -3.39 -8.34
CA ILE A 42 4.67 -2.50 -7.29
C ILE A 42 5.94 -3.09 -6.67
N LEU A 43 5.93 -4.37 -6.30
CA LEU A 43 7.10 -5.06 -5.74
C LEU A 43 8.30 -4.97 -6.68
N PHE A 44 8.15 -5.38 -7.94
CA PHE A 44 9.25 -5.34 -8.90
C PHE A 44 9.71 -3.91 -9.17
N SER A 45 8.79 -2.97 -9.34
CA SER A 45 9.12 -1.55 -9.51
C SER A 45 10.01 -1.05 -8.36
N THR A 46 9.65 -1.36 -7.10
CA THR A 46 10.46 -0.95 -5.94
C THR A 46 11.82 -1.63 -5.84
N MET A 47 11.98 -2.86 -6.35
CA MET A 47 13.25 -3.58 -6.31
C MET A 47 14.30 -3.02 -7.28
N TYR A 48 13.88 -2.36 -8.36
CA TYR A 48 14.79 -1.87 -9.41
C TYR A 48 15.04 -0.35 -9.38
N VAL A 49 14.38 0.39 -8.49
CA VAL A 49 14.54 1.84 -8.41
C VAL A 49 15.86 2.23 -7.73
N LYS A 50 16.57 3.21 -8.32
CA LYS A 50 17.89 3.66 -7.83
C LYS A 50 17.81 4.89 -6.94
N HIS A 51 16.82 5.75 -7.17
CA HIS A 51 16.65 7.00 -6.43
C HIS A 51 15.21 7.17 -5.92
N ALA A 52 15.05 7.62 -4.67
CA ALA A 52 13.73 7.79 -4.04
C ALA A 52 12.78 8.68 -4.86
N LEU A 53 13.31 9.72 -5.51
CA LEU A 53 12.53 10.66 -6.32
C LEU A 53 11.91 10.04 -7.60
N GLU A 54 12.48 8.94 -8.11
CA GLU A 54 11.88 8.18 -9.23
C GLU A 54 10.54 7.55 -8.84
N LEU A 55 10.35 7.31 -7.54
CA LEU A 55 9.12 6.80 -6.94
C LEU A 55 8.26 7.91 -6.32
N SER A 56 8.39 9.17 -6.72
CA SER A 56 7.60 10.29 -6.16
C SER A 56 6.07 10.08 -6.13
N SER A 57 5.52 9.27 -7.04
CA SER A 57 4.09 8.90 -7.08
C SER A 57 3.71 7.68 -6.22
N PHE A 58 4.69 6.99 -5.64
CA PHE A 58 4.50 5.75 -4.90
C PHE A 58 3.61 5.85 -3.67
N PRO A 59 3.70 6.90 -2.82
CA PRO A 59 2.83 7.00 -1.64
C PRO A 59 1.35 7.04 -2.04
N THR A 60 1.04 7.77 -3.11
CA THR A 60 -0.32 7.88 -3.65
C THR A 60 -0.80 6.54 -4.23
N ILE A 61 0.05 5.84 -4.98
CA ILE A 61 -0.27 4.51 -5.52
C ILE A 61 -0.55 3.52 -4.37
N LEU A 62 0.28 3.53 -3.32
CA LEU A 62 0.08 2.69 -2.14
C LEU A 62 -1.26 2.97 -1.46
N LEU A 63 -1.65 4.23 -1.28
CA LEU A 63 -2.95 4.59 -0.70
C LEU A 63 -4.11 4.06 -1.55
N ILE A 64 -4.09 4.26 -2.86
CA ILE A 64 -5.14 3.80 -3.78
C ILE A 64 -5.23 2.27 -3.78
N VAL A 65 -4.09 1.57 -3.87
CA VAL A 65 -4.07 0.09 -3.86
C VAL A 65 -4.53 -0.46 -2.51
N THR A 66 -4.22 0.23 -1.41
CA THR A 66 -4.69 -0.16 -0.08
C THR A 66 -6.19 0.02 0.06
N LEU A 67 -6.75 1.14 -0.40
CA LEU A 67 -8.20 1.32 -0.47
C LEU A 67 -8.86 0.26 -1.34
N PHE A 68 -8.27 -0.07 -2.50
CA PHE A 68 -8.77 -1.14 -3.36
C PHE A 68 -8.77 -2.50 -2.65
N ARG A 69 -7.70 -2.85 -1.92
CA ARG A 69 -7.64 -4.06 -1.09
C ARG A 69 -8.75 -4.09 -0.04
N LEU A 70 -8.92 -3.01 0.72
CA LEU A 70 -9.96 -2.90 1.73
C LEU A 70 -11.35 -3.07 1.10
N SER A 71 -11.60 -2.44 -0.04
CA SER A 71 -12.86 -2.55 -0.75
C SER A 71 -13.15 -3.98 -1.21
N LEU A 72 -12.15 -4.69 -1.72
CA LEU A 72 -12.29 -6.09 -2.10
C LEU A 72 -12.53 -6.99 -0.90
N ASN A 73 -11.84 -6.78 0.22
CA ASN A 73 -12.06 -7.54 1.45
C ASN A 73 -13.49 -7.40 1.98
N VAL A 74 -14.06 -6.18 1.93
CA VAL A 74 -15.45 -5.95 2.34
C VAL A 74 -16.43 -6.58 1.34
N ALA A 75 -16.21 -6.39 0.03
CA ALA A 75 -17.06 -6.97 -1.00
C ALA A 75 -17.06 -8.51 -0.97
N SER A 76 -15.88 -9.13 -0.82
CA SER A 76 -15.74 -10.58 -0.72
C SER A 76 -16.39 -11.13 0.55
N THR A 77 -16.16 -10.49 1.69
CA THR A 77 -16.76 -10.90 2.97
C THR A 77 -18.29 -10.89 2.88
N ARG A 78 -18.85 -9.83 2.33
CA ARG A 78 -20.30 -9.74 2.11
C ARG A 78 -20.82 -10.87 1.21
N LEU A 79 -20.19 -11.13 0.07
CA LEU A 79 -20.61 -12.19 -0.85
C LEU A 79 -20.52 -13.58 -0.21
N ILE A 80 -19.42 -13.85 0.52
CA ILE A 80 -19.24 -15.11 1.25
C ILE A 80 -20.34 -15.30 2.30
N LEU A 81 -20.68 -14.26 3.06
CA LEU A 81 -21.70 -14.33 4.11
C LEU A 81 -23.13 -14.43 3.56
N LEU A 82 -23.44 -13.74 2.45
CA LEU A 82 -24.78 -13.75 1.85
C LEU A 82 -25.06 -15.01 1.03
N GLU A 83 -24.08 -15.47 0.26
CA GLU A 83 -24.26 -16.60 -0.66
C GLU A 83 -23.86 -17.94 -0.04
N GLY A 84 -22.96 -17.92 0.96
CA GLY A 84 -22.50 -19.11 1.66
C GLY A 84 -22.03 -20.21 0.71
N LYS A 85 -22.77 -21.32 0.64
CA LYS A 85 -22.45 -22.46 -0.25
C LYS A 85 -22.55 -22.11 -1.74
N ASN A 86 -23.38 -21.13 -2.09
CA ASN A 86 -23.61 -20.71 -3.47
C ASN A 86 -22.52 -19.79 -4.02
N PHE A 87 -21.61 -19.29 -3.17
CA PHE A 87 -20.52 -18.40 -3.56
C PHE A 87 -19.61 -19.04 -4.62
N GLN A 88 -19.52 -18.47 -5.83
CA GLN A 88 -18.79 -19.05 -6.96
C GLN A 88 -17.44 -18.39 -7.24
N GLY A 89 -16.95 -17.51 -6.36
CA GLY A 89 -15.62 -16.91 -6.49
C GLY A 89 -14.52 -17.97 -6.52
N LYS A 90 -13.91 -18.16 -7.69
CA LYS A 90 -12.94 -19.22 -7.96
C LYS A 90 -11.62 -18.96 -7.25
N VAL A 91 -11.17 -17.71 -7.20
CA VAL A 91 -9.87 -17.37 -6.61
C VAL A 91 -9.88 -17.73 -5.13
N ILE A 92 -10.85 -17.19 -4.37
CA ILE A 92 -10.96 -17.43 -2.93
C ILE A 92 -11.22 -18.92 -2.64
N ARG A 93 -12.10 -19.58 -3.39
CA ARG A 93 -12.39 -21.02 -3.19
C ARG A 93 -11.16 -21.89 -3.43
N THR A 94 -10.37 -21.58 -4.47
CA THR A 94 -9.12 -22.32 -4.78
C THR A 94 -8.08 -22.11 -3.70
N PHE A 95 -7.88 -20.87 -3.22
CA PHE A 95 -6.98 -20.58 -2.10
C PHE A 95 -7.43 -21.29 -0.82
N GLY A 96 -8.73 -21.25 -0.50
CA GLY A 96 -9.28 -21.95 0.66
C GLY A 96 -9.04 -23.47 0.61
N GLN A 97 -9.30 -24.10 -0.54
CA GLN A 97 -9.02 -25.53 -0.73
C GLN A 97 -7.52 -25.85 -0.64
N PHE A 98 -6.66 -24.98 -1.17
CA PHE A 98 -5.21 -25.15 -1.12
C PHE A 98 -4.66 -25.13 0.31
N VAL A 99 -5.19 -24.24 1.16
CA VAL A 99 -4.76 -24.07 2.55
C VAL A 99 -5.34 -25.15 3.46
N VAL A 100 -6.63 -25.45 3.33
CA VAL A 100 -7.35 -26.34 4.25
C VAL A 100 -7.17 -27.82 3.89
N ARG A 101 -7.02 -28.16 2.59
CA ARG A 101 -6.87 -29.54 2.08
C ARG A 101 -7.85 -30.58 2.68
N GLY A 102 -9.03 -30.15 3.12
CA GLY A 102 -10.05 -31.00 3.73
C GLY A 102 -10.04 -31.09 5.26
N ASP A 103 -9.03 -30.53 5.94
CA ASP A 103 -8.97 -30.46 7.41
C ASP A 103 -9.07 -29.00 7.89
N TYR A 104 -10.25 -28.64 8.40
CA TYR A 104 -10.54 -27.30 8.92
C TYR A 104 -9.67 -26.91 10.12
N ILE A 105 -9.22 -27.87 10.93
CA ILE A 105 -8.35 -27.61 12.09
C ILE A 105 -6.96 -27.22 11.60
N VAL A 106 -6.38 -27.99 10.66
CA VAL A 106 -5.10 -27.65 10.04
C VAL A 106 -5.18 -26.29 9.34
N GLY A 107 -6.28 -26.05 8.62
CA GLY A 107 -6.57 -24.76 7.99
C GLY A 107 -6.56 -23.60 8.97
N LEU A 108 -7.23 -23.75 10.12
CA LEU A 108 -7.28 -22.74 11.19
C LEU A 108 -5.89 -22.48 11.80
N ILE A 109 -5.09 -23.52 12.03
CA ILE A 109 -3.73 -23.38 12.57
C ILE A 109 -2.84 -22.61 11.58
N ILE A 110 -2.85 -22.99 10.30
CA ILE A 110 -2.07 -22.29 9.27
C ILE A 110 -2.52 -20.84 9.16
N PHE A 111 -3.83 -20.59 9.19
CA PHE A 111 -4.40 -19.26 9.16
C PHE A 111 -3.90 -18.39 10.33
N LEU A 112 -3.92 -18.91 11.58
CA LEU A 112 -3.42 -18.19 12.75
C LEU A 112 -1.93 -17.84 12.61
N ILE A 113 -1.11 -18.77 12.10
CA ILE A 113 0.32 -18.52 11.84
C ILE A 113 0.48 -17.40 10.82
N LEU A 114 -0.29 -17.42 9.72
CA LEU A 114 -0.23 -16.37 8.69
C LEU A 114 -0.65 -15.00 9.24
N VAL A 115 -1.70 -14.92 10.05
CA VAL A 115 -2.13 -13.67 10.70
C VAL A 115 -1.04 -13.13 11.63
N ILE A 116 -0.41 -14.01 12.43
CA ILE A 116 0.69 -13.62 13.33
C ILE A 116 1.87 -13.05 12.53
N ILE A 117 2.31 -13.75 11.48
CA ILE A 117 3.41 -13.31 10.62
C ILE A 117 3.04 -11.97 9.95
N GLN A 118 1.85 -11.87 9.36
CA GLN A 118 1.39 -10.68 8.66
C GLN A 118 1.37 -9.46 9.58
N PHE A 119 0.82 -9.59 10.79
CA PHE A 119 0.64 -8.46 11.68
C PHE A 119 1.90 -8.12 12.49
N ILE A 120 2.44 -9.11 13.21
CA ILE A 120 3.51 -8.89 14.18
C ILE A 120 4.85 -8.71 13.49
N VAL A 121 5.14 -9.52 12.47
CA VAL A 121 6.44 -9.51 11.81
C VAL A 121 6.45 -8.51 10.65
N ILE A 122 5.55 -8.69 9.68
CA ILE A 122 5.58 -7.91 8.45
C ILE A 122 5.09 -6.48 8.70
N THR A 123 3.87 -6.30 9.20
CA THR A 123 3.25 -4.96 9.32
C THR A 123 3.97 -4.09 10.34
N ARG A 124 4.14 -4.57 11.58
CA ARG A 124 4.86 -3.79 12.62
C ARG A 124 6.34 -3.60 12.30
N GLY A 125 7.00 -4.59 11.71
CA GLY A 125 8.40 -4.49 11.29
C GLY A 125 8.57 -3.42 10.20
N ALA A 126 7.74 -3.49 9.15
CA ALA A 126 7.77 -2.52 8.05
C ALA A 126 7.44 -1.10 8.52
N GLU A 127 6.45 -0.93 9.40
CA GLU A 127 6.13 0.38 9.97
C GLU A 127 7.33 0.99 10.68
N ARG A 128 7.99 0.23 11.55
CA ARG A 128 9.11 0.74 12.33
C ARG A 128 10.29 1.12 11.44
N ILE A 129 10.58 0.30 10.42
CA ILE A 129 11.62 0.60 9.44
C ILE A 129 11.28 1.86 8.66
N ALA A 130 10.03 2.01 8.21
CA ALA A 130 9.58 3.16 7.44
C ALA A 130 9.61 4.47 8.26
N GLU A 131 9.08 4.45 9.49
CA GLU A 131 9.08 5.61 10.41
C GLU A 131 10.50 6.09 10.67
N VAL A 132 11.39 5.15 11.01
CA VAL A 132 12.78 5.45 11.36
C VAL A 132 13.56 5.96 10.14
N ALA A 133 13.39 5.32 8.98
CA ALA A 133 14.06 5.75 7.75
C ALA A 133 13.57 7.13 7.30
N ALA A 134 12.26 7.39 7.35
CA ALA A 134 11.69 8.69 7.02
C ALA A 134 12.21 9.76 7.97
N ARG A 135 12.19 9.50 9.28
CA ARG A 135 12.67 10.45 10.28
C ARG A 135 14.15 10.78 10.11
N PHE A 136 15.03 9.78 9.98
CA PHE A 136 16.45 10.04 9.78
C PHE A 136 16.74 10.80 8.49
N THR A 137 15.99 10.51 7.42
CA THR A 137 16.16 11.20 6.14
C THR A 137 15.68 12.65 6.22
N LEU A 138 14.57 12.90 6.92
CA LEU A 138 14.04 14.24 7.17
C LEU A 138 14.95 15.07 8.09
N ASP A 139 15.47 14.46 9.16
CA ASP A 139 16.39 15.11 10.10
C ASP A 139 17.72 15.50 9.41
N ALA A 140 18.10 14.82 8.32
CA ALA A 140 19.28 15.15 7.52
C ALA A 140 19.06 16.31 6.53
N MET A 141 17.82 16.75 6.28
CA MET A 141 17.50 17.76 5.26
C MET A 141 18.16 19.13 5.51
N PRO A 142 18.18 19.69 6.75
CA PRO A 142 18.89 20.93 7.02
C PRO A 142 20.38 20.82 6.72
N GLY A 143 21.00 19.66 7.00
CA GLY A 143 22.39 19.38 6.67
C GLY A 143 22.65 19.42 5.16
N LYS A 144 21.77 18.79 4.37
CA LYS A 144 21.84 18.85 2.90
C LYS A 144 21.67 20.30 2.40
N GLN A 145 20.74 21.08 2.95
CA GLN A 145 20.56 22.50 2.56
C GLN A 145 21.79 23.34 2.90
N MET A 146 22.35 23.19 4.11
CA MET A 146 23.57 23.87 4.53
C MET A 146 24.77 23.51 3.64
N SER A 147 24.88 22.26 3.17
CA SER A 147 25.94 21.88 2.22
C SER A 147 25.80 22.59 0.87
N VAL A 148 24.57 22.79 0.37
CA VAL A 148 24.32 23.54 -0.87
C VAL A 148 24.70 25.01 -0.68
N ASP A 149 24.38 25.59 0.48
CA ASP A 149 24.72 26.98 0.80
C ASP A 149 26.23 27.17 0.94
N ALA A 150 26.93 26.19 1.55
CA ALA A 150 28.38 26.19 1.66
C ALA A 150 29.05 26.09 0.27
N ASP A 151 28.58 25.19 -0.60
CA ASP A 151 29.11 25.03 -1.95
C ASP A 151 28.90 26.30 -2.79
N LEU A 152 27.75 26.96 -2.67
CA LEU A 152 27.45 28.22 -3.36
C LEU A 152 28.35 29.35 -2.85
N ASN A 153 28.50 29.49 -1.53
CA ASN A 153 29.36 30.49 -0.92
C ASN A 153 30.84 30.27 -1.24
N ALA A 154 31.27 29.01 -1.43
CA ALA A 154 32.61 28.65 -1.87
C ALA A 154 32.83 28.82 -3.39
N GLY A 155 31.79 29.16 -4.15
CA GLY A 155 31.85 29.29 -5.61
C GLY A 155 32.01 27.96 -6.36
N LEU A 156 31.74 26.82 -5.70
CA LEU A 156 31.83 25.49 -6.31
C LEU A 156 30.66 25.17 -7.24
N ILE A 157 29.52 25.83 -7.02
CA ILE A 157 28.29 25.68 -7.81
C ILE A 157 27.71 27.05 -8.18
N THR A 158 26.88 27.08 -9.23
CA THR A 158 26.15 28.29 -9.64
C THR A 158 24.85 28.46 -8.86
N GLU A 159 24.28 29.67 -8.87
CA GLU A 159 22.96 29.95 -8.28
C GLU A 159 21.85 29.05 -8.86
N GLU A 160 21.92 28.78 -10.16
CA GLU A 160 20.95 27.93 -10.85
C GLU A 160 21.06 26.46 -10.39
N GLU A 161 22.28 25.96 -10.20
CA GLU A 161 22.52 24.62 -9.69
C GLU A 161 22.13 24.49 -8.21
N ALA A 162 22.43 25.50 -7.39
CA ALA A 162 22.00 25.57 -6.00
C ALA A 162 20.47 25.54 -5.88
N ARG A 163 19.77 26.29 -6.75
CA ARG A 163 18.29 26.28 -6.82
C ARG A 163 17.75 24.89 -7.17
N ARG A 164 18.33 24.22 -8.17
CA ARG A 164 17.92 22.86 -8.57
C ARG A 164 18.11 21.86 -7.44
N ARG A 165 19.27 21.87 -6.77
CA ARG A 165 19.56 20.98 -5.63
C ARG A 165 18.62 21.21 -4.45
N ARG A 166 18.31 22.48 -4.12
CA ARG A 166 17.32 22.80 -3.07
C ARG A 166 15.92 22.27 -3.43
N GLU A 167 15.52 22.35 -4.70
CA GLU A 167 14.24 21.79 -5.15
C GLU A 167 14.20 20.25 -5.10
N GLU A 168 15.30 19.58 -5.39
CA GLU A 168 15.44 18.13 -5.21
C GLU A 168 15.32 17.73 -3.72
N ILE A 169 16.03 18.44 -2.82
CA ILE A 169 15.95 18.23 -1.37
C ILE A 169 14.50 18.42 -0.87
N ARG A 170 13.80 19.45 -1.36
CA ARG A 170 12.41 19.69 -1.00
C ARG A 170 11.49 18.55 -1.45
N ARG A 171 11.63 18.10 -2.70
CA ARG A 171 10.84 16.96 -3.22
C ARG A 171 11.12 15.67 -2.46
N GLU A 172 12.36 15.47 -2.01
CA GLU A 172 12.74 14.32 -1.19
C GLU A 172 12.04 14.40 0.19
N ALA A 173 12.02 15.57 0.81
CA ALA A 173 11.29 15.78 2.07
C ALA A 173 9.78 15.53 1.92
N ASP A 174 9.16 16.04 0.86
CA ASP A 174 7.75 15.81 0.56
C ASP A 174 7.44 14.31 0.36
N PHE A 175 8.32 13.59 -0.35
CA PHE A 175 8.20 12.14 -0.56
C PHE A 175 8.26 11.35 0.75
N TYR A 176 9.28 11.58 1.59
CA TYR A 176 9.42 10.85 2.87
C TYR A 176 8.31 11.21 3.86
N GLY A 177 7.84 12.46 3.87
CA GLY A 177 6.68 12.87 4.65
C GLY A 177 5.39 12.14 4.21
N ALA A 178 5.15 12.05 2.90
CA ALA A 178 4.01 11.30 2.36
C ALA A 178 4.13 9.78 2.59
N MET A 179 5.34 9.23 2.53
CA MET A 179 5.62 7.81 2.80
C MET A 179 5.33 7.40 4.23
N ASP A 180 5.69 8.22 5.23
CA ASP A 180 5.36 7.95 6.63
C ASP A 180 3.83 7.88 6.83
N GLY A 181 3.09 8.82 6.24
CA GLY A 181 1.63 8.82 6.25
C GLY A 181 1.01 7.59 5.57
N ALA A 182 1.47 7.26 4.36
CA ALA A 182 1.00 6.09 3.62
C ALA A 182 1.27 4.77 4.38
N SER A 183 2.42 4.65 5.04
CA SER A 183 2.79 3.45 5.81
C SER A 183 1.86 3.23 7.02
N LYS A 184 1.48 4.32 7.71
CA LYS A 184 0.48 4.26 8.79
C LYS A 184 -0.89 3.84 8.28
N PHE A 185 -1.28 4.25 7.09
CA PHE A 185 -2.53 3.82 6.46
C PHE A 185 -2.53 2.33 6.13
N VAL A 186 -1.42 1.80 5.58
CA VAL A 186 -1.25 0.35 5.32
C VAL A 186 -1.35 -0.47 6.60
N ARG A 187 -0.81 0.04 7.72
CA ARG A 187 -1.02 -0.60 9.05
C ARG A 187 -2.50 -0.65 9.43
N GLY A 188 -3.23 0.45 9.22
CA GLY A 188 -4.67 0.51 9.46
C GLY A 188 -5.44 -0.55 8.68
N ASP A 189 -5.11 -0.73 7.40
CA ASP A 189 -5.67 -1.78 6.53
C ASP A 189 -5.38 -3.20 7.06
N ALA A 190 -4.16 -3.46 7.54
CA ALA A 190 -3.82 -4.75 8.13
C ALA A 190 -4.65 -5.05 9.40
N ILE A 191 -4.85 -4.05 10.27
CA ILE A 191 -5.71 -4.17 11.46
C ILE A 191 -7.16 -4.44 11.04
N ALA A 192 -7.67 -3.64 10.09
CA ALA A 192 -9.03 -3.78 9.59
C ALA A 192 -9.27 -5.16 8.95
N SER A 193 -8.30 -5.65 8.17
CA SER A 193 -8.36 -6.98 7.55
C SER A 193 -8.44 -8.10 8.59
N ILE A 194 -7.67 -8.01 9.69
CA ILE A 194 -7.75 -8.98 10.79
C ILE A 194 -9.14 -8.94 11.44
N ILE A 195 -9.68 -7.75 11.70
CA ILE A 195 -11.03 -7.59 12.27
C ILE A 195 -12.09 -8.18 11.34
N ILE A 196 -12.02 -7.88 10.04
CA ILE A 196 -12.93 -8.41 9.02
C ILE A 196 -12.90 -9.94 9.03
N VAL A 197 -11.72 -10.55 9.15
CA VAL A 197 -11.64 -12.01 9.21
C VAL A 197 -12.23 -12.56 10.51
N PHE A 198 -11.97 -11.93 11.66
CA PHE A 198 -12.60 -12.34 12.92
C PHE A 198 -14.13 -12.27 12.89
N VAL A 199 -14.69 -11.31 12.16
CA VAL A 199 -16.15 -11.20 11.95
C VAL A 199 -16.66 -12.25 10.96
N ASN A 200 -15.80 -12.77 10.08
CA ASN A 200 -16.17 -13.75 9.05
C ASN A 200 -16.21 -15.21 9.56
N ILE A 201 -15.36 -15.55 10.53
CA ILE A 201 -15.32 -16.88 11.20
C ILE A 201 -16.53 -17.06 12.09
#